data_AF-X1KMS0-F1
#
_entry.id   AF-X1KMS0-F1
#
_cell.length_a   1.000
_cell.length_b   1.000
_cell.length_c   1.000
_cell.angle_alpha   90.00
_cell.angle_beta   90.00
_cell.angle_gamma   90.00
#
_symmetry.space_group_name_H-M   'P 1'
#
loop_
_entity.id
_entity.type
_entity.pdbx_description
1 polymer ?
#
loop_
_entity_poly.entity_id
_entity_poly.type
_entity_poly.pdbx_seq_one_letter_code
_entity_poly.pdbx_strand_id
1 'polypeptide(L)'
;GYIILFYNIEGHQIPLVSTGTSPFLGASQFGKNARIYRKKFLNNVEAVLEILEACYEVGGRGIELVPAGKISEAARIMAETHDDFIITGSTFPGPDPLIEELANLDAKLIFAHGMISDKKDKGEFC
;
A
#
# COMPACT_ATOMS: atom_id res chain seq x y z
N GLY A 1 -0.71 -0.20 27.58
CA GLY A 1 -2.09 -0.23 27.06
C GLY A 1 -1.99 0.02 25.58
N TYR A 2 -2.56 -0.85 24.75
CA TYR A 2 -2.50 -0.67 23.30
C TYR A 2 -3.41 0.50 22.90
N ILE A 3 -2.85 1.40 22.09
CA ILE A 3 -3.55 2.53 21.47
C ILE A 3 -4.62 1.95 20.53
N ILE A 4 -5.77 2.61 20.42
CA ILE A 4 -6.74 2.30 19.37
C ILE A 4 -6.06 2.57 18.03
N LEU A 5 -5.78 1.51 17.25
CA LEU A 5 -5.07 1.58 15.97
C LEU A 5 -6.00 1.66 14.77
N PHE A 6 -7.31 1.74 14.98
CA PHE A 6 -8.31 1.74 13.92
C PHE A 6 -9.30 2.89 14.06
N TYR A 7 -9.80 3.35 12.93
CA TYR A 7 -10.92 4.28 12.83
C TYR A 7 -12.04 3.64 12.02
N ASN A 8 -13.29 3.84 12.44
CA ASN A 8 -14.44 3.30 11.72
C ASN A 8 -14.89 4.29 10.64
N ILE A 9 -14.92 3.84 9.39
CA ILE A 9 -15.52 4.57 8.27
C ILE A 9 -16.62 3.67 7.69
N GLU A 10 -17.88 4.09 7.81
CA GLU A 10 -19.04 3.37 7.24
C GLU A 10 -19.09 1.87 7.61
N GLY A 11 -18.67 1.50 8.82
CA GLY A 11 -18.63 0.11 9.27
C GLY A 11 -17.32 -0.62 8.97
N HIS A 12 -16.40 -0.03 8.21
CA HIS A 12 -15.07 -0.59 7.95
C HIS A 12 -14.05 -0.10 8.97
N GLN A 13 -13.24 -1.04 9.49
CA GLN A 13 -12.09 -0.71 10.32
C GLN A 13 -10.92 -0.32 9.42
N ILE A 14 -10.48 0.93 9.53
CA ILE A 14 -9.36 1.47 8.77
C ILE A 14 -8.17 1.69 9.72
N PRO A 15 -7.00 1.12 9.43
CA PRO A 15 -5.83 1.29 10.28
C PRO A 15 -5.33 2.75 10.27
N LEU A 16 -5.12 3.30 11.46
CA LEU A 16 -4.52 4.63 11.67
C LEU A 16 -3.02 4.66 11.35
N VAL A 17 -2.36 3.49 11.38
CA VAL A 17 -0.95 3.33 11.06
C VAL A 17 -0.80 2.19 10.05
N SER A 18 -0.30 2.52 8.87
CA SER A 18 -0.08 1.58 7.77
C SER A 18 1.31 1.75 7.17
N THR A 19 1.83 0.66 6.59
CA THR A 19 3.07 0.69 5.82
C THR A 19 2.81 1.22 4.42
N GLY A 20 3.56 2.24 4.00
CA GLY A 20 3.47 2.77 2.64
C GLY A 20 4.21 1.88 1.63
N THR A 21 3.69 1.79 0.41
CA THR A 21 4.26 0.92 -0.65
C THR A 21 5.47 1.53 -1.40
N SER A 22 5.66 2.85 -1.33
CA SER A 22 6.71 3.58 -2.07
C SER A 22 8.15 3.02 -1.92
N PRO A 23 8.60 2.57 -0.73
CA PRO A 23 9.92 1.93 -0.61
C PRO A 23 10.02 0.67 -1.47
N PHE A 24 8.98 -0.17 -1.51
CA PHE A 24 8.98 -1.43 -2.27
C PHE A 24 9.02 -1.20 -3.78
N LEU A 25 8.37 -0.13 -4.26
CA LEU A 25 8.43 0.31 -5.66
C LEU A 25 9.79 0.90 -6.03
N GLY A 26 10.56 1.34 -5.04
CA GLY A 26 11.72 2.20 -5.24
C GLY A 26 11.31 3.52 -5.89
N ALA A 27 10.38 4.24 -5.28
CA ALA A 27 9.91 5.54 -5.75
C ALA A 27 11.08 6.54 -5.90
N SER A 28 10.97 7.47 -6.85
CA SER A 28 12.04 8.42 -7.22
C SER A 28 12.48 9.34 -6.07
N GLN A 29 11.60 9.60 -5.11
CA GLN A 29 11.89 10.37 -3.89
C GLN A 29 13.04 9.81 -3.04
N PHE A 30 13.39 8.52 -3.21
CA PHE A 30 14.53 7.90 -2.53
C PHE A 30 15.88 8.14 -3.24
N GLY A 31 15.91 8.92 -4.34
CA GLY A 31 17.11 9.26 -5.07
C GLY A 31 17.90 8.02 -5.51
N LYS A 32 19.21 7.98 -5.23
CA LYS A 32 20.08 6.84 -5.58
C LYS A 32 19.62 5.49 -4.99
N ASN A 33 18.91 5.52 -3.86
CA ASN A 33 18.43 4.31 -3.20
C ASN A 33 17.21 3.69 -3.89
N ALA A 34 16.49 4.46 -4.72
CA ALA A 34 15.32 4.00 -5.47
C ALA A 34 15.62 2.71 -6.25
N ARG A 35 16.74 2.68 -6.96
CA ARG A 35 17.17 1.50 -7.73
C ARG A 35 17.51 0.30 -6.84
N ILE A 36 18.13 0.54 -5.69
CA ILE A 36 18.50 -0.50 -4.72
C ILE A 36 17.23 -1.13 -4.14
N TYR A 37 16.30 -0.29 -3.67
CA TYR A 37 15.04 -0.74 -3.10
C TYR A 37 14.19 -1.49 -4.12
N ARG A 38 14.02 -0.94 -5.33
CA ARG A 38 13.27 -1.61 -6.39
C ARG A 38 13.82 -3.00 -6.71
N LYS A 39 15.15 -3.14 -6.79
CA LYS A 39 15.80 -4.43 -7.03
C LYS A 39 15.59 -5.40 -5.87
N LYS A 40 15.61 -4.91 -4.63
CA LYS A 40 15.46 -5.73 -3.43
C LYS A 40 14.02 -6.21 -3.24
N PHE A 41 13.02 -5.36 -3.50
CA PHE A 41 11.65 -5.58 -3.02
C PHE A 41 10.62 -5.87 -4.12
N LEU A 42 10.64 -5.16 -5.26
CA LEU A 42 9.51 -5.15 -6.20
C LEU A 42 9.00 -6.54 -6.62
N ASN A 43 9.91 -7.51 -6.79
CA ASN A 43 9.59 -8.87 -7.22
C ASN A 43 10.05 -9.95 -6.22
N ASN A 44 10.22 -9.58 -4.94
CA ASN A 44 10.69 -10.48 -3.88
C ASN A 44 9.69 -10.44 -2.72
N VAL A 45 8.88 -11.50 -2.60
CA VAL A 45 7.79 -11.58 -1.62
C VAL A 45 8.34 -11.62 -0.21
N GLU A 46 9.37 -12.44 0.01
CA GLU A 46 9.98 -12.66 1.32
C GLU A 46 10.58 -11.37 1.88
N ALA A 47 11.24 -10.57 1.03
CA ALA A 47 11.81 -9.30 1.45
C ALA A 47 10.76 -8.24 1.76
N VAL A 48 9.57 -8.30 1.14
CA VAL A 48 8.46 -7.41 1.48
C VAL A 48 7.80 -7.87 2.78
N LEU A 49 7.56 -9.18 2.95
CA LEU A 49 7.02 -9.77 4.17
C LEU A 49 7.88 -9.44 5.40
N GLU A 50 9.21 -9.57 5.29
CA GLU A 50 10.14 -9.21 6.39
C GLU A 50 9.88 -7.79 6.92
N ILE A 51 9.63 -6.83 6.02
CA ILE A 51 9.36 -5.44 6.41
C ILE A 51 7.93 -5.29 6.95
N LEU A 52 6.94 -5.93 6.32
CA LEU A 52 5.55 -5.84 6.77
C LEU A 52 5.37 -6.44 8.17
N GLU A 53 6.00 -7.58 8.46
CA GLU A 53 6.01 -8.20 9.79
C GLU A 53 6.68 -7.29 10.82
N ALA A 54 7.87 -6.75 10.51
CA ALA A 54 8.56 -5.82 11.40
C ALA A 54 7.71 -4.56 11.71
N CYS A 55 6.99 -4.03 10.71
CA CYS A 55 6.05 -2.92 10.91
C CYS A 55 4.85 -3.35 11.77
N TYR A 56 4.33 -4.56 11.57
CA TYR A 56 3.20 -5.09 12.31
C TYR A 56 3.52 -5.31 13.80
N GLU A 57 4.71 -5.85 14.11
CA GLU A 57 5.21 -6.09 15.47
C GLU A 57 5.28 -4.79 16.30
N VAL A 58 5.55 -3.64 15.66
CA VAL A 58 5.62 -2.33 16.33
C VAL A 58 4.29 -1.56 16.30
N GLY A 59 3.20 -2.16 15.81
CA GLY A 59 1.85 -1.61 15.87
C GLY A 59 1.26 -1.16 14.53
N GLY A 60 1.94 -1.37 13.40
CA GLY A 60 1.31 -1.22 12.08
C GLY A 60 0.16 -2.21 11.91
N ARG A 61 -0.94 -1.80 11.28
CA ARG A 61 -2.13 -2.65 11.08
C ARG A 61 -2.63 -2.68 9.65
N GLY A 62 -1.77 -2.34 8.72
CA GLY A 62 -2.11 -2.42 7.32
C GLY A 62 -1.01 -1.95 6.39
N ILE A 63 -1.38 -1.92 5.13
CA ILE A 63 -0.57 -1.41 4.03
C ILE A 63 -1.42 -0.45 3.21
N GLU A 64 -0.80 0.63 2.72
CA GLU A 64 -1.33 1.42 1.62
C GLU A 64 -0.71 0.90 0.31
N LEU A 65 -1.41 -0.03 -0.33
CA LEU A 65 -0.95 -0.81 -1.48
C LEU A 65 -1.10 -0.04 -2.79
N VAL A 66 -0.01 0.07 -3.55
CA VAL A 66 -0.07 0.35 -4.99
C VAL A 66 0.25 -0.96 -5.72
N PRO A 67 -0.69 -1.52 -6.52
CA PRO A 67 -0.46 -2.79 -7.22
C PRO A 67 0.74 -2.72 -8.17
N ALA A 68 1.79 -3.48 -7.88
CA ALA A 68 2.95 -3.63 -8.76
C ALA A 68 3.83 -4.81 -8.35
N GLY A 69 4.39 -5.51 -9.35
CA GLY A 69 5.31 -6.62 -9.13
C GLY A 69 4.67 -7.70 -8.26
N LYS A 70 5.35 -8.09 -7.18
CA LYS A 70 4.88 -9.09 -6.20
C LYS A 70 4.45 -8.51 -4.86
N ILE A 71 4.23 -7.19 -4.78
CA ILE A 71 3.86 -6.54 -3.51
C ILE A 71 2.44 -6.95 -3.09
N SER A 72 1.52 -7.09 -4.05
CA SER A 72 0.16 -7.58 -3.83
C SER A 72 0.13 -8.99 -3.23
N GLU A 73 1.05 -9.86 -3.65
CA GLU A 73 1.18 -11.23 -3.11
C GLU A 73 1.59 -11.22 -1.64
N ALA A 74 2.57 -10.38 -1.26
CA ALA A 74 2.98 -10.21 0.13
C ALA A 74 1.86 -9.60 1.00
N ALA A 75 1.13 -8.61 0.47
CA ALA A 75 0.00 -8.00 1.17
C ALA A 75 -1.12 -9.02 1.44
N ARG A 76 -1.45 -9.86 0.46
CA ARG A 76 -2.41 -10.97 0.62
C ARG A 76 -1.98 -11.93 1.72
N ILE A 77 -0.72 -12.35 1.71
CA ILE A 77 -0.19 -13.27 2.74
C ILE A 77 -0.30 -12.64 4.14
N MET A 78 0.01 -11.35 4.30
CA MET A 78 -0.16 -10.66 5.59
C MET A 78 -1.61 -10.65 6.06
N ALA A 79 -2.56 -10.33 5.18
CA ALA A 79 -3.99 -10.31 5.50
C ALA A 79 -4.57 -11.72 5.80
N GLU A 80 -4.01 -12.77 5.19
CA GLU A 80 -4.35 -14.17 5.51
C GLU A 80 -3.71 -14.67 6.80
N THR A 81 -2.59 -14.07 7.22
CA THR A 81 -1.83 -14.50 8.41
C THR A 81 -2.28 -13.76 9.67
N HIS A 82 -2.69 -12.49 9.54
CA HIS A 82 -3.07 -11.62 10.65
C HIS A 82 -4.47 -11.06 10.41
N ASP A 83 -5.45 -11.52 11.20
CA ASP A 83 -6.87 -11.17 11.04
C ASP A 83 -7.17 -9.66 11.13
N ASP A 84 -6.30 -8.90 11.79
CA ASP A 84 -6.42 -7.44 11.95
C ASP A 84 -5.52 -6.64 11.00
N PHE A 85 -4.86 -7.28 10.04
CA PHE A 85 -4.06 -6.60 9.01
C PHE A 85 -4.94 -6.21 7.81
N ILE A 86 -5.10 -4.90 7.61
CA ILE A 86 -6.02 -4.36 6.61
C ILE A 86 -5.27 -3.83 5.39
N ILE A 87 -5.73 -4.22 4.20
CA ILE A 87 -5.28 -3.64 2.94
C ILE A 87 -6.10 -2.38 2.66
N THR A 88 -5.41 -1.26 2.55
CA THR A 88 -5.90 -0.06 1.84
C THR A 88 -5.13 0.05 0.53
N GLY A 89 -5.67 0.74 -0.45
CA GLY A 89 -5.12 0.77 -1.80
C GLY A 89 -5.04 2.16 -2.38
N SER A 90 -4.15 2.34 -3.35
CA SER A 90 -4.12 3.50 -4.22
C SER A 90 -3.99 3.02 -5.67
N THR A 91 -4.79 3.59 -6.57
CA THR A 91 -4.83 3.18 -7.98
C THR A 91 -3.44 3.27 -8.63
N PHE A 92 -3.09 2.34 -9.51
CA PHE A 92 -1.80 2.40 -10.20
C PHE A 92 -1.73 3.60 -11.16
N PRO A 93 -0.64 4.39 -11.17
CA PRO A 93 -0.53 5.63 -11.97
C PRO A 93 -0.31 5.41 -13.49
N GLY A 94 -0.82 4.31 -14.04
CA GLY A 94 -0.73 3.92 -15.45
C GLY A 94 -2.04 4.13 -16.24
N PRO A 95 -2.12 3.61 -17.49
CA PRO A 95 -3.36 3.63 -18.26
C PRO A 95 -4.46 2.75 -17.63
N ASP A 96 -4.05 1.69 -16.94
CA ASP A 96 -4.92 0.83 -16.14
C ASP A 96 -4.73 1.17 -14.64
N PRO A 97 -5.78 1.61 -13.93
CA PRO A 97 -5.70 1.95 -12.51
C PRO A 97 -5.67 0.72 -11.58
N LEU A 98 -5.86 -0.50 -12.11
CA LEU A 98 -5.80 -1.77 -11.36
C LEU A 98 -6.76 -1.85 -10.17
N ILE A 99 -7.95 -1.25 -10.30
CA ILE A 99 -9.00 -1.26 -9.25
C ILE A 99 -9.48 -2.69 -8.96
N GLU A 100 -9.65 -3.51 -10.00
CA GLU A 100 -10.10 -4.91 -9.85
C GLU A 100 -9.11 -5.75 -9.03
N GLU A 101 -7.80 -5.49 -9.14
CA GLU A 101 -6.80 -6.17 -8.33
C GLU A 101 -6.95 -5.81 -6.85
N LEU A 102 -7.14 -4.52 -6.54
CA LEU A 102 -7.40 -4.05 -5.18
C LEU A 102 -8.72 -4.60 -4.62
N ALA A 103 -9.76 -4.68 -5.44
CA ALA A 103 -11.05 -5.25 -5.05
C ALA A 103 -10.95 -6.75 -4.74
N ASN A 104 -10.20 -7.51 -5.56
CA ASN A 104 -9.95 -8.94 -5.34
C ASN A 104 -9.11 -9.21 -4.08
N LEU A 105 -8.33 -8.23 -3.63
CA LEU A 105 -7.59 -8.27 -2.35
C LEU A 105 -8.44 -7.79 -1.15
N ASP A 106 -9.73 -7.51 -1.36
CA ASP A 106 -10.64 -7.01 -0.32
C ASP A 106 -10.13 -5.70 0.35
N ALA A 107 -9.52 -4.82 -0.46
CA ALA A 107 -9.06 -3.52 0.01
C ALA A 107 -10.23 -2.68 0.55
N LYS A 108 -10.11 -2.21 1.80
CA LYS A 108 -11.22 -1.53 2.52
C LYS A 108 -11.40 -0.06 2.13
N LEU A 109 -10.39 0.52 1.51
CA LEU A 109 -10.39 1.90 1.03
C LEU A 109 -9.45 1.98 -0.17
N ILE A 110 -9.89 2.62 -1.26
CA ILE A 110 -9.09 2.83 -2.47
C ILE A 110 -9.01 4.32 -2.77
N PHE A 111 -7.79 4.86 -2.70
CA PHE A 111 -7.48 6.24 -3.06
C PHE A 111 -7.26 6.37 -4.57
N ALA A 112 -7.72 7.47 -5.15
CA ALA A 112 -7.25 7.88 -6.47
C ALA A 112 -5.83 8.44 -6.32
N HIS A 113 -4.87 7.84 -7.00
CA HIS A 113 -3.47 8.26 -6.93
C HIS A 113 -3.29 9.66 -7.52
N GLY A 114 -2.43 10.48 -6.90
CA GLY A 114 -2.19 11.89 -7.27
C GLY A 114 -2.01 12.11 -8.79
N MET A 115 -1.13 11.33 -9.42
CA MET A 115 -0.94 11.39 -10.88
C MET A 115 -2.20 11.14 -11.75
N ILE A 116 -3.20 10.42 -11.24
CA ILE A 116 -4.49 10.24 -11.93
C ILE A 116 -5.41 11.44 -11.66
N SER A 117 -5.45 11.95 -10.43
CA SER A 117 -6.23 13.15 -10.10
C SER A 117 -5.70 14.37 -10.84
N ASP A 118 -4.38 14.55 -10.92
CA ASP A 118 -3.74 15.71 -11.58
C ASP A 118 -4.04 15.75 -13.08
N LYS A 119 -4.11 14.57 -13.73
CA LYS A 119 -4.49 14.47 -15.15
C LYS A 119 -5.95 14.83 -15.43
N LYS A 120 -6.81 14.78 -14.40
CA LYS A 120 -8.23 15.15 -14.50
C LYS A 120 -8.48 16.57 -14.02
N ASP A 121 -7.46 17.25 -13.49
CA ASP A 121 -7.56 18.67 -13.21
C ASP A 121 -7.57 19.44 -14.54
N LYS A 122 -8.67 20.15 -14.79
CA LYS A 122 -8.78 21.11 -15.90
C LYS A 122 -8.42 22.54 -15.45
N GLY A 123 -8.06 22.71 -14.17
CA GLY A 123 -7.72 23.98 -13.57
C GLY A 123 -6.20 24.21 -13.54
N GLU A 124 -5.80 25.33 -14.13
CA GLU A 124 -4.51 25.96 -13.86
C GLU A 124 -4.43 26.35 -12.37
N PHE A 125 -3.73 25.59 -11.53
CA PHE A 125 -3.20 26.14 -10.28
C PHE A 125 -1.84 25.53 -9.91
N CYS A 126 -0.81 26.33 -10.25
CA CYS A 126 0.55 26.44 -9.67
C CYS A 126 1.51 25.26 -9.80
#